data_AF-A0A848UPW8-F1
#
_entry.id   AF-A0A848UPW8-F1
#
_cell.length_a   1.000
_cell.length_b   1.000
_cell.length_c   1.000
_cell.angle_alpha   90.00
_cell.angle_beta   90.00
_cell.angle_gamma   90.00
#
_symmetry.space_group_name_H-M   'P 1'
#
loop_
_entity.id
_entity.type
_entity.pdbx_description
1 polymer ?
#
loop_
_entity_poly.entity_id
_entity_poly.type
_entity_poly.pdbx_seq_one_letter_code
_entity_poly.pdbx_strand_id
1 'polypeptide(L)'
;MSSEWCQNKKCPEKKTQGQIRGKKGAKYYQSNKANWYGYWCSMGCREQWFNDNKDVCIQAVGLIDKQVLPLDDAWYVEYRYDWREEERNRYHLVNKLKGVDQSITQQQAQTPEQIANNHNWYTINDTQAKELAVTLGLAS
;
A
#
# COMPACT_ATOMS: atom_id res chain seq x y z
N MET A 1 -7.71 6.96 -16.86
CA MET A 1 -7.40 6.73 -18.28
C MET A 1 -6.06 6.02 -18.34
N SER A 2 -5.98 4.76 -18.78
CA SER A 2 -4.69 4.12 -19.09
C SER A 2 -4.32 4.46 -20.53
N SER A 3 -3.07 4.83 -20.77
CA SER A 3 -2.60 4.97 -22.16
C SER A 3 -2.52 3.60 -22.80
N GLU A 4 -2.89 3.46 -24.08
CA GLU A 4 -2.73 2.20 -24.81
C GLU A 4 -1.25 1.77 -24.90
N TRP A 5 -0.33 2.74 -24.91
CA TRP A 5 1.10 2.53 -25.14
C TRP A 5 1.94 2.79 -23.90
N CYS A 6 3.10 2.12 -23.81
CA CYS A 6 4.08 2.37 -22.77
C CYS A 6 4.57 3.82 -22.81
N GLN A 7 4.45 4.54 -21.70
CA GLN A 7 4.80 5.95 -21.60
C GLN A 7 6.30 6.23 -21.45
N ASN A 8 7.13 5.19 -21.32
CA ASN A 8 8.58 5.38 -21.38
C ASN A 8 9.02 5.66 -22.82
N LYS A 9 9.51 6.89 -23.07
CA LYS A 9 10.05 7.31 -24.38
C LYS A 9 11.17 6.41 -24.89
N LYS A 10 11.96 5.84 -23.96
CA LYS A 10 13.06 4.89 -24.26
C LYS A 10 12.57 3.45 -24.43
N CYS A 11 11.26 3.18 -24.37
CA CYS A 11 10.72 1.83 -24.53
C CYS A 11 11.21 1.17 -25.84
N PRO A 12 11.10 1.81 -27.03
CA PRO A 12 11.57 1.21 -28.28
C PRO A 12 13.08 0.92 -28.33
N GLU A 13 13.88 1.59 -27.50
CA GLU A 13 15.34 1.43 -27.47
C GLU A 13 15.78 0.07 -26.89
N LYS A 14 14.87 -0.64 -26.21
CA LYS A 14 15.10 -2.02 -25.75
C LYS A 14 15.24 -3.01 -26.91
N LYS A 15 14.75 -2.65 -28.10
CA LYS A 15 14.92 -3.40 -29.36
C LYS A 15 14.50 -4.87 -29.26
N THR A 16 13.43 -5.18 -28.53
CA THR A 16 12.93 -6.55 -28.40
C THR A 16 12.13 -6.98 -29.63
N GLN A 17 11.99 -8.29 -29.87
CA GLN A 17 11.23 -8.81 -31.01
C GLN A 17 9.78 -8.32 -31.03
N GLY A 18 9.15 -8.23 -29.85
CA GLY A 18 7.77 -7.76 -29.70
C GLY A 18 7.56 -6.29 -30.10
N GLN A 19 8.62 -5.52 -30.28
CA GLN A 19 8.59 -4.11 -30.67
C GLN A 19 8.73 -3.89 -32.19
N ILE A 20 9.14 -4.92 -32.94
CA ILE A 20 9.37 -4.80 -34.38
C ILE A 20 8.03 -4.71 -35.11
N ARG A 21 7.85 -3.67 -35.94
CA ARG A 21 6.69 -3.49 -36.83
C ARG A 21 7.14 -3.11 -38.23
N GLY A 22 6.18 -3.08 -39.16
CA GLY A 22 6.41 -2.71 -40.55
C GLY A 22 6.80 -3.89 -41.45
N LYS A 23 6.87 -3.60 -42.76
CA LYS A 23 7.21 -4.56 -43.82
C LYS A 23 8.73 -4.72 -43.98
N LYS A 24 9.17 -5.79 -44.65
CA LYS A 24 10.58 -6.03 -44.97
C LYS A 24 11.17 -4.81 -45.70
N GLY A 25 12.33 -4.32 -45.25
CA GLY A 25 12.98 -3.11 -45.79
C GLY A 25 12.51 -1.77 -45.17
N ALA A 26 11.44 -1.76 -44.37
CA ALA A 26 10.92 -0.57 -43.70
C ALA A 26 10.47 -0.89 -42.25
N LYS A 27 11.25 -1.72 -41.55
CA LYS A 27 10.96 -2.12 -40.17
C LYS A 27 11.37 -1.02 -39.18
N TYR A 28 10.62 -0.88 -38.11
CA TYR A 28 10.93 0.02 -37.00
C TYR A 28 10.62 -0.65 -35.66
N TYR A 29 11.25 -0.16 -34.58
CA TYR A 29 10.88 -0.51 -33.21
C TYR A 29 9.86 0.50 -32.69
N GLN A 30 8.77 0.02 -32.10
CA GLN A 30 7.78 0.85 -31.42
C GLN A 30 7.69 0.53 -29.93
N SER A 31 7.02 1.38 -29.17
CA SER A 31 6.69 1.08 -27.77
C SER A 31 5.80 -0.15 -27.70
N ASN A 32 5.99 -0.97 -26.66
CA ASN A 32 5.01 -2.01 -26.34
C ASN A 32 3.73 -1.36 -25.80
N LYS A 33 2.62 -2.10 -25.85
CA LYS A 33 1.38 -1.67 -25.19
C LYS A 33 1.58 -1.61 -23.68
N ALA A 34 0.90 -0.68 -23.03
CA ALA A 34 0.81 -0.70 -21.57
C ALA A 34 -0.01 -1.92 -21.12
N ASN A 35 0.22 -2.39 -19.89
CA ASN A 35 -0.48 -3.54 -19.33
C ASN A 35 -0.86 -3.27 -17.85
N TRP A 36 -0.97 -4.31 -17.04
CA TRP A 36 -1.29 -4.21 -15.61
C TRP A 36 -0.33 -3.33 -14.79
N TYR A 37 0.84 -2.95 -15.34
CA TYR A 37 1.70 -1.89 -14.78
C TYR A 37 1.14 -0.46 -14.98
N GLY A 38 -0.09 -0.28 -15.43
CA GLY A 38 -0.74 1.03 -15.59
C GLY A 38 -0.36 1.71 -16.90
N TYR A 39 0.61 2.63 -16.86
CA TYR A 39 1.06 3.41 -18.02
C TYR A 39 2.28 2.80 -18.74
N TRP A 40 2.80 1.67 -18.28
CA TRP A 40 4.03 1.07 -18.80
C TRP A 40 3.83 -0.40 -19.20
N CYS A 41 4.73 -0.93 -20.02
CA CYS A 41 4.71 -2.34 -20.43
C CYS A 41 5.49 -3.27 -19.48
N SER A 42 6.29 -2.71 -18.57
CA SER A 42 7.16 -3.46 -17.65
C SER A 42 7.59 -2.57 -16.49
N MET A 43 7.94 -3.18 -15.36
CA MET A 43 8.55 -2.49 -14.21
C MET A 43 9.80 -1.70 -14.62
N GLY A 44 10.71 -2.29 -15.41
CA GLY A 44 11.90 -1.58 -15.88
C GLY A 44 11.59 -0.37 -16.77
N CYS A 45 10.47 -0.36 -17.50
CA CYS A 45 10.05 0.85 -18.22
C CYS A 45 9.51 1.93 -17.28
N ARG A 46 8.77 1.53 -16.24
CA ARG A 46 8.28 2.43 -15.20
C ARG A 46 9.43 3.10 -14.47
N GLU A 47 10.40 2.32 -13.99
CA GLU A 47 11.53 2.85 -13.24
C GLU A 47 12.39 3.82 -14.07
N GLN A 48 12.68 3.47 -15.33
CA GLN A 48 13.42 4.37 -16.22
C GLN A 48 12.66 5.67 -16.46
N TRP A 49 11.34 5.57 -16.72
CA TRP A 49 10.51 6.76 -16.89
C TRP A 49 10.48 7.60 -15.62
N PHE A 50 10.34 6.97 -14.45
CA PHE A 50 10.30 7.67 -13.18
C PHE A 50 11.62 8.39 -12.90
N ASN A 51 12.76 7.74 -13.13
CA ASN A 51 14.07 8.38 -12.98
C ASN A 51 14.24 9.61 -13.88
N ASP A 52 13.70 9.56 -15.11
CA ASP A 52 13.77 10.68 -16.06
C ASP A 52 12.80 11.82 -15.72
N ASN A 53 11.76 11.58 -14.89
CA ASN A 53 10.67 12.55 -14.64
C ASN A 53 10.44 12.88 -13.16
N LYS A 54 11.13 12.22 -12.22
CA LYS A 54 10.86 12.31 -10.77
C LYS A 54 10.93 13.75 -10.26
N ASP A 55 11.87 14.57 -10.73
CA ASP A 55 12.03 15.93 -10.23
C ASP A 55 10.84 16.82 -10.65
N VAL A 56 10.34 16.63 -11.87
CA VAL A 56 9.12 17.31 -12.36
C VAL A 56 7.90 16.83 -11.58
N CYS A 57 7.79 15.53 -11.33
CA CYS A 57 6.70 14.98 -10.52
C CYS A 57 6.73 15.54 -9.08
N ILE A 58 7.89 15.59 -8.45
CA ILE A 58 8.06 16.14 -7.11
C ILE A 58 7.80 17.64 -7.10
N GLN A 59 8.23 18.40 -8.11
CA GLN A 59 7.92 19.82 -8.21
C GLN A 59 6.41 20.07 -8.38
N ALA A 60 5.72 19.23 -9.14
CA ALA A 60 4.28 19.35 -9.36
C ALA A 60 3.44 18.93 -8.14
N VAL A 61 3.86 17.88 -7.44
CA VAL A 61 3.18 17.37 -6.23
C VAL A 61 3.54 18.22 -4.99
N GLY A 62 4.74 18.79 -4.97
CA GLY A 62 5.33 19.43 -3.81
C GLY A 62 6.19 18.47 -2.99
N LEU A 63 7.16 19.04 -2.27
CA LEU A 63 7.89 18.32 -1.24
C LEU A 63 6.98 18.13 -0.04
N ILE A 64 7.04 16.93 0.55
CA ILE A 64 6.31 16.62 1.77
C ILE A 64 7.26 16.84 2.94
N ASP A 65 6.87 17.74 3.85
CA ASP A 65 7.62 17.99 5.09
C ASP A 65 7.61 16.77 6.02
N LYS A 66 8.41 16.84 7.09
CA LYS A 66 8.48 15.78 8.10
C LYS A 66 7.08 15.41 8.61
N GLN A 67 6.69 14.17 8.37
CA GLN A 67 5.46 13.60 8.90
C GLN A 67 5.74 13.02 10.30
N VAL A 68 4.91 13.37 11.27
CA VAL A 68 5.00 12.89 12.66
C VAL A 68 3.64 12.30 13.04
N LEU A 69 3.65 11.07 13.53
CA LEU A 69 2.49 10.48 14.21
C LEU A 69 2.67 10.72 15.72
N PRO A 70 1.83 11.55 16.36
CA PRO A 70 1.93 11.82 17.79
C PRO A 70 1.74 10.57 18.65
N LEU A 71 2.33 10.59 19.85
CA LEU A 71 2.21 9.52 20.85
C LEU A 71 0.76 9.09 21.09
N ASP A 72 -0.15 10.06 21.21
CA ASP A 72 -1.56 9.82 21.53
C ASP A 72 -2.40 9.35 20.34
N ASP A 73 -1.86 9.43 19.12
CA ASP A 73 -2.51 8.96 17.90
C ASP A 73 -1.93 7.62 17.42
N ALA A 74 -0.88 7.11 18.08
CA ALA A 74 -0.18 5.88 17.69
C ALA A 74 -0.86 4.59 18.19
N TRP A 75 -2.17 4.61 18.42
CA TRP A 75 -2.96 3.44 18.82
C TRP A 75 -3.44 2.67 17.61
N TYR A 76 -3.27 1.35 17.66
CA TYR A 76 -3.77 0.45 16.62
C TYR A 76 -4.11 -0.91 17.22
N VAL A 77 -4.96 -1.67 16.54
CA VAL A 77 -5.28 -3.05 16.92
C VAL A 77 -4.51 -4.01 16.04
N GLU A 78 -3.76 -4.91 16.67
CA GLU A 78 -3.00 -5.96 16.02
C GLU A 78 -3.69 -7.30 16.19
N TYR A 79 -3.95 -7.99 15.09
CA TYR A 79 -4.29 -9.41 15.09
C TYR A 79 -3.01 -10.24 15.04
N ARG A 80 -2.81 -11.09 16.04
CA ARG A 80 -1.68 -12.01 16.15
C ARG A 80 -2.18 -13.43 15.86
N TYR A 81 -1.72 -13.98 14.75
CA TYR A 81 -1.96 -15.38 14.43
C TYR A 81 -0.88 -16.25 15.06
N ASP A 82 -1.26 -17.03 16.07
CA ASP A 82 -0.49 -18.17 16.54
C ASP A 82 -1.39 -19.42 16.52
N TRP A 83 -0.88 -20.49 15.91
CA TRP A 83 -1.57 -21.78 15.85
C TRP A 83 -1.58 -22.52 17.20
N ARG A 84 -0.74 -22.08 18.15
CA ARG A 84 -0.64 -22.61 19.51
C ARG A 84 -1.35 -21.77 20.57
N GLU A 85 -1.65 -20.50 20.28
CA GLU A 85 -2.35 -19.65 21.25
C GLU A 85 -3.86 -19.89 21.23
N GLU A 86 -4.47 -19.80 22.41
CA GLU A 86 -5.93 -19.79 22.56
C GLU A 86 -6.53 -18.58 21.81
N GLU A 87 -7.75 -18.75 21.30
CA GLU A 87 -8.50 -17.68 20.59
C GLU A 87 -8.56 -16.35 21.34
N ARG A 88 -8.45 -16.40 22.66
CA ARG A 88 -8.52 -15.24 23.55
C ARG A 88 -7.31 -14.31 23.48
N ASN A 89 -6.16 -14.75 22.96
CA ASN A 89 -4.96 -13.92 22.90
C ASN A 89 -4.65 -13.35 21.50
N ARG A 90 -5.63 -13.40 20.59
CA ARG A 90 -5.40 -13.04 19.19
C ARG A 90 -5.45 -11.55 18.89
N TYR A 91 -6.14 -10.75 19.70
CA TYR A 91 -6.32 -9.33 19.44
C TYR A 91 -5.67 -8.51 20.55
N HIS A 92 -4.88 -7.52 20.15
CA HIS A 92 -4.17 -6.65 21.06
C HIS A 92 -4.38 -5.20 20.66
N LEU A 93 -4.74 -4.37 21.64
CA LEU A 93 -4.68 -2.92 21.53
C LEU A 93 -3.28 -2.46 21.91
N VAL A 94 -2.57 -1.87 20.96
CA VAL A 94 -1.14 -1.59 21.09
C VAL A 94 -0.86 -0.10 20.93
N ASN A 95 0.02 0.41 21.79
CA ASN A 95 0.76 1.64 21.56
C ASN A 95 2.23 1.40 21.91
N LYS A 96 3.04 1.14 20.88
CA LYS A 96 4.47 0.84 21.03
C LYS A 96 5.26 1.97 21.67
N LEU A 97 4.86 3.22 21.44
CA LEU A 97 5.53 4.40 21.99
C LEU A 97 5.24 4.58 23.49
N LYS A 98 4.08 4.11 23.97
CA LYS A 98 3.74 4.04 25.41
C LYS A 98 4.17 2.71 26.06
N GLY A 99 4.66 1.74 25.28
CA GLY A 99 4.96 0.40 25.78
C GLY A 99 3.70 -0.40 26.20
N VAL A 100 2.53 -0.03 25.67
CA VAL A 100 1.26 -0.68 25.99
C VAL A 100 0.98 -1.79 24.97
N ASP A 101 0.69 -2.98 25.49
CA ASP A 101 0.23 -4.15 24.74
C ASP A 101 -0.85 -4.85 25.57
N GLN A 102 -2.12 -4.58 25.24
CA GLN A 102 -3.27 -5.03 26.02
C GLN A 102 -4.09 -6.02 25.18
N SER A 103 -4.24 -7.25 25.67
CA SER A 103 -5.16 -8.22 25.08
C SER A 103 -6.60 -7.72 25.19
N ILE A 104 -7.32 -7.75 24.07
CA ILE A 104 -8.72 -7.32 23.93
C ILE A 104 -9.56 -8.42 23.30
N THR A 105 -10.88 -8.34 23.44
CA THR A 105 -11.79 -9.32 22.84
C THR A 105 -11.99 -9.08 21.35
N GLN A 106 -12.45 -10.10 20.63
CA GLN A 106 -12.85 -9.96 19.22
C GLN A 106 -13.93 -8.88 19.03
N GLN A 107 -14.87 -8.77 19.97
CA GLN A 107 -15.94 -7.77 19.92
C GLN A 107 -15.43 -6.34 20.09
N GLN A 108 -14.30 -6.15 20.77
CA GLN A 108 -13.63 -4.85 20.87
C GLN A 108 -12.76 -4.58 19.64
N ALA A 109 -12.14 -5.63 19.08
CA ALA A 109 -11.19 -5.53 17.99
C ALA A 109 -11.84 -5.39 16.60
N GLN A 110 -13.11 -5.75 16.45
CA GLN A 110 -13.79 -5.85 15.15
C GLN A 110 -15.16 -5.19 15.14
N THR A 111 -15.59 -4.69 13.99
CA THR A 111 -16.98 -4.25 13.79
C THR A 111 -17.94 -5.45 13.69
N PRO A 112 -19.25 -5.27 13.95
CA PRO A 112 -20.23 -6.34 13.80
C PRO A 112 -20.22 -6.98 12.40
N GLU A 113 -20.02 -6.20 11.35
CA GLU A 113 -19.94 -6.68 9.97
C GLU A 113 -18.69 -7.54 9.74
N GLN A 114 -17.55 -7.16 10.31
CA GLN A 114 -16.32 -7.95 10.22
C GLN A 114 -16.49 -9.32 10.91
N ILE A 115 -17.14 -9.35 12.06
CA ILE A 115 -17.45 -10.60 12.78
C ILE A 115 -18.42 -11.45 11.95
N ALA A 116 -19.50 -10.86 11.42
CA ALA A 116 -20.50 -11.56 10.63
C ALA A 116 -19.91 -12.20 9.36
N ASN A 117 -18.92 -11.55 8.75
CA ASN A 117 -18.20 -12.06 7.58
C ASN A 117 -17.07 -13.05 7.94
N ASN A 118 -16.88 -13.39 9.22
CA ASN A 118 -15.84 -14.29 9.74
C ASN A 118 -14.41 -13.85 9.33
N HIS A 119 -14.19 -12.54 9.33
CA HIS A 119 -13.01 -11.87 8.83
C HIS A 119 -11.95 -11.69 9.93
N ASN A 120 -11.46 -12.79 10.50
CA ASN A 120 -10.67 -12.81 11.75
C ASN A 120 -9.42 -11.91 11.76
N TRP A 121 -8.82 -11.61 10.60
CA TRP A 121 -7.63 -10.75 10.52
C TRP A 121 -7.94 -9.26 10.36
N TYR A 122 -9.19 -8.88 10.06
CA TYR A 122 -9.56 -7.47 9.96
C TYR A 122 -9.85 -6.91 11.35
N THR A 123 -9.42 -5.69 11.61
CA THR A 123 -9.64 -5.02 12.88
C THR A 123 -10.25 -3.64 12.65
N ILE A 124 -10.68 -3.00 13.73
CA ILE A 124 -11.04 -1.58 13.74
C ILE A 124 -9.84 -0.72 13.32
N ASN A 125 -10.11 0.45 12.74
CA ASN A 125 -9.04 1.36 12.31
C ASN A 125 -8.37 2.09 13.50
N ASP A 126 -7.24 2.75 13.24
CA ASP A 126 -6.44 3.44 14.26
C ASP A 126 -7.24 4.51 15.04
N THR A 127 -8.18 5.21 14.39
CA THR A 127 -9.06 6.18 15.06
C THR A 127 -9.95 5.48 16.09
N GLN A 128 -10.60 4.38 15.70
CA GLN A 128 -11.43 3.58 16.59
C GLN A 128 -10.59 2.91 17.69
N ALA A 129 -9.35 2.49 17.38
CA ALA A 129 -8.42 1.94 18.35
C ALA A 129 -8.06 2.97 19.43
N LYS A 130 -7.85 4.23 19.06
CA LYS A 130 -7.65 5.33 20.01
C LYS A 130 -8.88 5.55 20.88
N GLU A 131 -10.09 5.58 20.31
CA GLU A 131 -11.34 5.71 21.07
C GLU A 131 -11.53 4.56 22.07
N LEU A 132 -11.18 3.34 21.66
CA LEU A 132 -11.16 2.18 22.54
C LEU A 132 -10.12 2.35 23.66
N ALA A 133 -8.92 2.85 23.35
CA ALA A 133 -7.90 3.13 24.36
C ALA A 133 -8.37 4.15 25.40
N VAL A 134 -9.10 5.19 25.00
CA VAL A 134 -9.74 6.15 25.92
C VAL A 134 -10.79 5.46 26.77
N THR A 135 -11.66 4.64 26.16
CA THR A 135 -12.72 3.89 26.87
C THR A 135 -12.14 2.94 27.92
N LEU A 136 -10.97 2.34 27.65
CA LEU A 136 -10.26 1.46 28.56
C LEU A 136 -9.35 2.19 29.57
N GLY A 137 -9.30 3.53 29.54
CA GLY A 137 -8.47 4.33 30.45
C GLY A 137 -6.96 4.25 30.16
N LEU A 138 -6.57 3.80 28.97
CA LEU A 138 -5.19 3.68 28.51
C LEU A 138 -4.69 4.95 27.80
N ALA A 139 -5.63 5.79 27.35
CA ALA A 139 -5.40 7.09 26.75
C ALA A 139 -6.25 8.16 27.44
N SER A 140 -5.93 9.43 27.18
CA SER A 140 -6.66 10.61 27.67
C SER A 140 -7.05 11.50 26.50
#